data_AF-A0A930AVK6-F1
#
_entry.id   AF-A0A930AVK6-F1
#
_cell.length_a   1.000
_cell.length_b   1.000
_cell.length_c   1.000
_cell.angle_alpha   90.00
_cell.angle_beta   90.00
_cell.angle_gamma   90.00
#
_symmetry.space_group_name_H-M   'P 1'
#
loop_
_entity.id
_entity.type
_entity.pdbx_description
1 polymer ?
#
loop_
_entity_poly.entity_id
_entity_poly.type
_entity_poly.pdbx_seq_one_letter_code
_entity_poly.pdbx_strand_id
1 'polypeptide(L)'
;MEKRSIKEIKLILEEIQSLSDERLTELRSDERKGVQDLIAKFERQYAKKAERAAHFEEMQRFERAAKQKGYKMIAGIDEVGRGPLAGPVVAAAVILPEGMEDIGLDDSKKLSAQKRAKIFEIIKEQAVAIGIGIVDAFTIDKINIYEASKVAMKRAIELLPEKPDYLLIDAMKLNTGIPEEGIIKGDAKSISIAAASIVAK
;
A
#
# COMPACT_ATOMS: atom_id res chain seq x y z
N MET A 1 17.54 14.21 -40.87
CA MET A 1 16.78 13.02 -40.43
C MET A 1 15.36 13.15 -40.94
N GLU A 2 14.82 12.08 -41.51
CA GLU A 2 13.41 11.98 -41.91
C GLU A 2 12.53 12.31 -40.70
N LYS A 3 11.60 13.26 -40.86
CA LYS A 3 10.73 13.70 -39.75
C LYS A 3 9.73 12.59 -39.45
N ARG A 4 9.99 11.83 -38.39
CA ARG A 4 9.06 10.81 -37.86
C ARG A 4 7.68 11.43 -37.63
N SER A 5 6.63 10.67 -37.92
CA SER A 5 5.25 11.04 -37.63
C SER A 5 5.01 11.09 -36.11
N ILE A 6 3.97 11.80 -35.69
CA ILE A 6 3.55 11.87 -34.28
C ILE A 6 3.25 10.47 -33.72
N LYS A 7 2.71 9.57 -34.54
CA LYS A 7 2.38 8.19 -34.16
C LYS A 7 3.65 7.38 -33.85
N GLU A 8 4.68 7.51 -34.67
CA GLU A 8 5.97 6.83 -34.45
C GLU A 8 6.70 7.37 -33.22
N ILE A 9 6.67 8.69 -33.02
CA ILE A 9 7.26 9.32 -31.83
C ILE A 9 6.58 8.83 -30.56
N LYS A 10 5.26 8.66 -30.58
CA LYS A 10 4.52 8.11 -29.44
C LYS A 10 4.96 6.68 -29.10
N LEU A 11 5.14 5.81 -30.11
CA LEU A 11 5.62 4.45 -29.90
C LEU A 11 7.04 4.43 -29.32
N ILE A 12 7.93 5.29 -29.82
CA ILE A 12 9.29 5.43 -29.28
C ILE A 12 9.23 5.84 -27.80
N LEU A 13 8.44 6.85 -27.45
CA LEU A 13 8.30 7.30 -26.06
C LEU A 13 7.72 6.19 -25.14
N GLU A 14 6.88 5.29 -25.65
CA GLU A 14 6.35 4.15 -24.88
C GLU A 14 7.43 3.11 -24.52
N GLU A 15 8.51 3.03 -25.30
CA GLU A 15 9.64 2.11 -25.06
C GLU A 15 10.76 2.71 -24.20
N ILE A 16 10.75 4.02 -23.97
CA ILE A 16 11.81 4.69 -23.22
C ILE A 16 11.64 4.43 -21.72
N GLN A 17 12.68 3.87 -21.11
CA GLN A 17 12.72 3.54 -19.69
C GLN A 17 13.55 4.52 -18.85
N SER A 18 14.15 5.55 -19.46
CA SER A 18 14.96 6.55 -18.76
C SER A 18 14.86 7.93 -19.41
N LEU A 19 14.95 8.99 -18.59
CA LEU A 19 15.09 10.38 -19.08
C LEU A 19 16.45 10.67 -19.73
N SER A 20 17.43 9.78 -19.55
CA SER A 20 18.76 9.86 -20.18
C SER A 20 18.86 9.08 -21.49
N ASP A 21 17.75 8.51 -22.00
CA ASP A 21 17.75 7.76 -23.26
C ASP A 21 18.15 8.67 -24.43
N GLU A 22 19.05 8.20 -25.29
CA GLU A 22 19.56 8.96 -26.44
C GLU A 22 18.42 9.33 -27.40
N ARG A 23 17.42 8.44 -27.58
CA ARG A 23 16.25 8.69 -28.43
C ARG A 23 15.41 9.85 -27.91
N LEU A 24 15.27 10.00 -26.58
CA LEU A 24 14.58 11.15 -25.99
C LEU A 24 15.35 12.44 -26.24
N THR A 25 16.68 12.37 -26.12
CA THR A 25 17.57 13.51 -26.35
C THR A 25 17.48 14.01 -27.80
N GLU A 26 17.44 13.10 -28.77
CA GLU A 26 17.22 13.44 -30.19
C GLU A 26 15.83 14.07 -30.42
N LEU A 27 14.78 13.51 -29.81
CA LEU A 27 13.41 14.00 -29.97
C LEU A 27 13.22 15.41 -29.40
N ARG A 28 13.98 15.80 -28.37
CA ARG A 28 13.93 17.16 -27.80
C ARG A 28 14.31 18.25 -28.80
N SER A 29 15.10 17.92 -29.83
CA SER A 29 15.44 18.86 -30.92
C SER A 29 14.29 19.08 -31.92
N ASP A 30 13.19 18.34 -31.83
CA ASP A 30 12.03 18.51 -32.73
C ASP A 30 11.09 19.63 -32.26
N GLU A 31 11.16 20.79 -32.88
CA GLU A 31 10.40 21.98 -32.48
C GLU A 31 8.88 21.90 -32.72
N ARG A 32 8.35 20.84 -33.34
CA ARG A 32 6.91 20.73 -33.62
C ARG A 32 6.14 20.70 -32.30
N LYS A 33 5.17 21.61 -32.15
CA LYS A 33 4.36 21.74 -30.93
C LYS A 33 3.78 20.42 -30.42
N GLY A 34 3.22 19.60 -31.33
CA GLY A 34 2.66 18.29 -30.97
C GLY A 34 3.71 17.28 -30.46
N VAL A 35 4.96 17.37 -30.91
CA VAL A 35 6.07 16.52 -30.42
C VAL A 35 6.53 17.00 -29.05
N GLN A 36 6.70 18.31 -28.88
CA GLN A 36 7.05 18.92 -27.60
C GLN A 36 5.98 18.62 -26.52
N ASP A 37 4.70 18.66 -26.88
CA ASP A 37 3.61 18.30 -25.95
C ASP A 37 3.63 16.82 -25.57
N LEU A 38 4.00 15.92 -26.50
CA LEU A 38 4.19 14.49 -26.22
C LEU A 38 5.37 14.24 -25.29
N ILE A 39 6.51 14.89 -25.53
CA ILE A 39 7.70 14.80 -24.68
C ILE A 39 7.37 15.30 -23.27
N ALA A 40 6.76 16.49 -23.15
CA ALA A 40 6.37 17.05 -21.86
C ALA A 40 5.34 16.18 -21.12
N LYS A 41 4.47 15.47 -21.84
CA LYS A 41 3.56 14.48 -21.24
C LYS A 41 4.33 13.26 -20.74
N PHE A 42 5.23 12.70 -21.55
CA PHE A 42 6.07 11.57 -21.19
C PHE A 42 6.93 11.87 -19.96
N GLU A 43 7.64 13.00 -19.94
CA GLU A 43 8.51 13.40 -18.83
C GLU A 43 7.72 13.56 -17.52
N ARG A 44 6.53 14.16 -17.57
CA ARG A 44 5.63 14.24 -16.41
C ARG A 44 5.16 12.87 -15.93
N GLN A 45 4.82 11.96 -16.84
CA GLN A 45 4.41 10.60 -16.49
C GLN A 45 5.57 9.80 -15.89
N TYR A 46 6.77 9.93 -16.45
CA TYR A 46 7.98 9.31 -15.94
C TYR A 46 8.32 9.81 -14.53
N ALA A 47 8.33 11.14 -14.32
CA ALA A 47 8.59 11.73 -13.01
C ALA A 47 7.60 11.24 -11.96
N LYS A 48 6.30 11.19 -12.31
CA LYS A 48 5.26 10.67 -11.41
C LYS A 48 5.45 9.19 -11.09
N LYS A 49 5.88 8.37 -12.06
CA LYS A 49 6.19 6.94 -11.84
C LYS A 49 7.40 6.78 -10.92
N ALA A 50 8.46 7.56 -11.13
CA ALA A 50 9.65 7.55 -10.30
C ALA A 50 9.36 7.99 -8.85
N GLU A 51 8.60 9.08 -8.67
CA GLU A 51 8.14 9.52 -7.35
C GLU A 51 7.32 8.44 -6.64
N ARG A 52 6.43 7.77 -7.37
CA ARG A 52 5.62 6.68 -6.83
C ARG A 52 6.47 5.47 -6.42
N ALA A 53 7.44 5.07 -7.26
CA ALA A 53 8.36 3.99 -6.94
C ALA A 53 9.17 4.29 -5.67
N ALA A 54 9.73 5.51 -5.58
CA ALA A 54 10.45 5.95 -4.39
C ALA A 54 9.56 5.97 -3.14
N HIS A 55 8.30 6.43 -3.27
CA HIS A 55 7.34 6.40 -2.17
C HIS A 55 7.01 4.97 -1.73
N PHE A 56 6.81 4.04 -2.67
CA PHE A 56 6.54 2.64 -2.36
C PHE A 56 7.73 1.96 -1.67
N GLU A 57 8.96 2.28 -2.08
CA GLU A 57 10.18 1.81 -1.40
C GLU A 57 10.27 2.36 0.03
N GLU A 58 9.95 3.63 0.25
CA GLU A 58 9.91 4.24 1.58
C GLU A 58 8.83 3.59 2.46
N MET A 59 7.65 3.29 1.91
CA MET A 59 6.60 2.59 2.63
C MET A 59 6.98 1.14 3.02
N GLN A 60 8.01 0.55 2.40
CA GLN A 60 8.51 -0.78 2.76
C GLN A 60 9.57 -0.74 3.87
N ARG A 61 9.94 0.44 4.38
CA ARG A 61 11.08 0.57 5.30
C ARG A 61 10.95 -0.29 6.55
N PHE A 62 9.73 -0.44 7.09
CA PHE A 62 9.49 -1.20 8.32
C PHE A 62 9.54 -2.70 8.06
N GLU A 63 8.95 -3.15 6.96
CA GLU A 63 9.01 -4.53 6.50
C GLU A 63 10.46 -4.94 6.22
N ARG A 64 11.23 -4.09 5.52
CA ARG A 64 12.65 -4.31 5.26
C ARG A 64 13.47 -4.36 6.55
N ALA A 65 13.22 -3.45 7.50
CA ALA A 65 13.89 -3.45 8.79
C ALA A 65 13.58 -4.72 9.61
N ALA A 66 12.34 -5.20 9.59
CA ALA A 66 11.97 -6.47 10.22
C ALA A 66 12.65 -7.66 9.53
N LYS A 67 12.68 -7.69 8.19
CA LYS A 67 13.40 -8.74 7.44
C LYS A 67 14.89 -8.78 7.74
N GLN A 68 15.54 -7.62 7.86
CA GLN A 68 16.96 -7.53 8.24
C GLN A 68 17.24 -8.10 9.63
N LYS A 69 16.24 -8.10 10.53
CA LYS A 69 16.32 -8.74 11.85
C LYS A 69 16.02 -10.25 11.80
N GLY A 70 15.70 -10.81 10.63
CA GLY A 70 15.47 -12.24 10.41
C GLY A 70 14.00 -12.67 10.43
N TYR A 71 13.06 -11.74 10.59
CA TYR A 71 11.62 -12.02 10.53
C TYR A 71 11.16 -12.27 9.08
N LYS A 72 10.26 -13.23 8.88
CA LYS A 72 9.78 -13.64 7.54
C LYS A 72 8.30 -13.38 7.35
N MET A 73 7.49 -13.67 8.37
CA MET A 73 6.04 -13.59 8.34
C MET A 73 5.58 -12.32 9.05
N ILE A 74 5.69 -11.20 8.35
CA ILE A 74 5.38 -9.87 8.88
C ILE A 74 3.91 -9.54 8.61
N ALA A 75 3.10 -9.43 9.67
CA ALA A 75 1.70 -9.00 9.56
C ALA A 75 1.57 -7.49 9.80
N GLY A 76 0.90 -6.79 8.89
CA GLY A 76 0.39 -5.44 9.11
C GLY A 76 -1.01 -5.47 9.71
N ILE A 77 -1.30 -4.55 10.61
CA ILE A 77 -2.55 -4.53 11.39
C ILE A 77 -3.08 -3.09 11.46
N ASP A 78 -4.36 -2.94 11.14
CA ASP A 78 -5.10 -1.68 11.24
C ASP A 78 -6.57 -1.94 11.60
N GLU A 79 -7.23 -0.93 12.15
CA GLU A 79 -8.64 -0.95 12.53
C GLU A 79 -9.46 0.20 11.93
N VAL A 80 -10.75 -0.07 11.70
CA VAL A 80 -11.75 0.93 11.32
C VAL A 80 -12.99 0.81 12.21
N GLY A 81 -13.79 1.87 12.26
CA GLY A 81 -15.04 1.88 13.03
C GLY A 81 -14.93 2.45 14.44
N ARG A 82 -13.83 3.12 14.78
CA ARG A 82 -13.67 3.77 16.11
C ARG A 82 -14.46 5.07 16.30
N GLY A 83 -14.71 5.80 15.21
CA GLY A 83 -15.37 7.11 15.24
C GLY A 83 -16.89 7.10 15.02
N PRO A 84 -17.48 6.21 14.20
CA PRO A 84 -18.93 6.18 13.98
C PRO A 84 -19.74 5.92 15.25
N LEU A 85 -20.98 6.43 15.30
CA LEU A 85 -21.93 6.24 16.41
C LEU A 85 -22.53 4.82 16.45
N ALA A 86 -22.57 4.14 15.31
CA ALA A 86 -23.17 2.83 15.18
C ALA A 86 -22.28 1.91 14.34
N GLY A 87 -22.41 0.61 14.58
CA GLY A 87 -21.64 -0.42 13.91
C GLY A 87 -20.52 -1.00 14.78
N PRO A 88 -19.86 -2.06 14.29
CA PRO A 88 -18.75 -2.68 15.00
C PRO A 88 -17.45 -1.91 14.80
N VAL A 89 -16.43 -2.26 15.58
CA VAL A 89 -15.03 -2.04 15.19
C VAL A 89 -14.54 -3.29 14.44
N VAL A 90 -13.89 -3.06 13.31
CA VAL A 90 -13.34 -4.10 12.44
C VAL A 90 -11.84 -3.88 12.33
N ALA A 91 -11.05 -4.93 12.53
CA ALA A 91 -9.62 -4.91 12.31
C ALA A 91 -9.25 -6.00 11.30
N ALA A 92 -8.18 -5.75 10.55
CA ALA A 92 -7.59 -6.74 9.66
C ALA A 92 -6.12 -6.96 10.03
N ALA A 93 -5.65 -8.18 9.83
CA ALA A 93 -4.24 -8.54 9.83
C ALA A 93 -3.91 -9.11 8.46
N VAL A 94 -2.85 -8.60 7.82
CA VAL A 94 -2.47 -8.99 6.46
C VAL A 94 -0.98 -9.31 6.39
N ILE A 95 -0.65 -10.47 5.84
CA ILE A 95 0.72 -10.86 5.50
C ILE A 95 0.86 -10.80 3.98
N LEU A 96 1.72 -9.91 3.50
CA LEU A 96 1.99 -9.73 2.07
C LEU A 96 3.09 -10.69 1.59
N PRO A 97 3.06 -11.13 0.31
CA PRO A 97 4.10 -11.97 -0.24
C PRO A 97 5.42 -11.19 -0.37
N GLU A 98 6.53 -11.94 -0.34
CA GLU A 98 7.83 -11.35 -0.62
C GLU A 98 7.91 -10.85 -2.07
N GLY A 99 8.48 -9.65 -2.25
CA GLY A 99 8.64 -9.07 -3.58
C GLY A 99 7.35 -8.54 -4.20
N MET A 100 6.30 -8.30 -3.39
CA MET A 100 5.08 -7.65 -3.88
C MET A 100 5.39 -6.35 -4.63
N GLU A 101 4.86 -6.24 -5.84
CA GLU A 101 4.97 -5.04 -6.66
C GLU A 101 4.05 -3.92 -6.14
N ASP A 102 4.27 -2.69 -6.59
CA ASP A 102 3.40 -1.58 -6.23
C ASP A 102 2.02 -1.71 -6.88
N ILE A 103 1.04 -2.19 -6.11
CA ILE A 103 -0.36 -2.31 -6.53
C ILE A 103 -1.16 -1.02 -6.31
N GLY A 104 -0.51 0.06 -5.86
CA GLY A 104 -1.16 1.34 -5.57
C GLY A 104 -1.56 1.54 -4.11
N LEU A 105 -0.94 0.82 -3.17
CA LEU A 105 -1.13 0.98 -1.71
C LEU A 105 -0.80 2.40 -1.25
N ASP A 106 -1.68 2.99 -0.46
CA ASP A 106 -1.52 4.31 0.17
C ASP A 106 -2.55 4.36 1.30
N ASP A 107 -2.60 5.47 2.03
CA ASP A 107 -3.66 5.77 2.99
C ASP A 107 -5.03 5.54 2.33
N SER A 108 -5.82 4.64 2.92
CA SER A 108 -7.12 4.20 2.40
C SER A 108 -8.10 5.37 2.21
N LYS A 109 -7.93 6.46 2.97
CA LYS A 109 -8.75 7.68 2.90
C LYS A 109 -8.43 8.52 1.66
N LYS A 110 -7.23 8.43 1.09
CA LYS A 110 -6.85 9.12 -0.16
C LYS A 110 -7.33 8.38 -1.41
N LEU A 111 -7.66 7.10 -1.29
CA LEU A 111 -8.09 6.27 -2.39
C LEU A 111 -9.59 6.44 -2.65
N SER A 112 -10.00 6.48 -3.92
CA SER A 112 -11.42 6.39 -4.28
C SER A 112 -11.97 5.00 -3.93
N ALA A 113 -13.28 4.88 -3.73
CA ALA A 113 -13.93 3.60 -3.43
C ALA A 113 -13.65 2.54 -4.50
N GLN A 114 -13.69 2.93 -5.79
CA GLN A 114 -13.36 2.04 -6.90
C GLN A 114 -11.90 1.57 -6.86
N LYS A 115 -10.95 2.47 -6.55
CA LYS A 115 -9.53 2.12 -6.46
C LYS A 115 -9.26 1.20 -5.27
N ARG A 116 -9.88 1.46 -4.11
CA ARG A 116 -9.79 0.56 -2.94
C ARG A 116 -10.33 -0.82 -3.26
N ALA A 117 -11.51 -0.93 -3.86
CA ALA A 117 -12.11 -2.22 -4.21
C ALA A 117 -11.19 -3.03 -5.15
N LYS A 118 -10.57 -2.38 -6.13
CA LYS A 118 -9.59 -3.03 -7.00
C LYS A 118 -8.36 -3.53 -6.24
N ILE A 119 -7.81 -2.71 -5.33
CA ILE A 119 -6.65 -3.08 -4.51
C ILE A 119 -7.01 -4.22 -3.55
N PHE A 120 -8.21 -4.18 -2.96
CA PHE A 120 -8.70 -5.23 -2.08
C PHE A 120 -8.74 -6.59 -2.78
N GLU A 121 -9.26 -6.68 -4.01
CA GLU A 121 -9.23 -7.95 -4.76
C GLU A 121 -7.80 -8.43 -5.02
N ILE A 122 -6.88 -7.51 -5.35
CA ILE A 122 -5.46 -7.87 -5.53
C ILE A 122 -4.85 -8.39 -4.23
N ILE A 123 -5.10 -7.74 -3.09
CA ILE A 123 -4.62 -8.20 -1.77
C ILE A 123 -5.21 -9.58 -1.47
N LYS A 124 -6.50 -9.78 -1.70
CA LYS A 124 -7.19 -11.05 -1.46
C LYS A 124 -6.62 -12.19 -2.29
N GLU A 125 -6.20 -11.92 -3.53
CA GLU A 125 -5.60 -12.92 -4.42
C GLU A 125 -4.12 -13.20 -4.10
N GLN A 126 -3.36 -12.18 -3.69
CA GLN A 126 -1.90 -12.27 -3.58
C GLN A 126 -1.36 -12.39 -2.15
N ALA A 127 -2.11 -11.95 -1.14
CA ALA A 127 -1.69 -12.02 0.25
C ALA A 127 -1.44 -13.47 0.67
N VAL A 128 -0.39 -13.68 1.47
CA VAL A 128 -0.08 -14.98 2.04
C VAL A 128 -1.15 -15.39 3.05
N ALA A 129 -1.61 -14.42 3.85
CA ALA A 129 -2.66 -14.65 4.83
C ALA A 129 -3.41 -13.36 5.13
N ILE A 130 -4.72 -13.51 5.37
CA ILE A 130 -5.61 -12.43 5.81
C ILE A 130 -6.44 -12.96 6.97
N GLY A 131 -6.49 -12.20 8.06
CA GLY A 131 -7.39 -12.43 9.19
C GLY A 131 -8.23 -11.18 9.44
N ILE A 132 -9.50 -11.36 9.81
CA ILE A 132 -10.44 -10.27 10.06
C ILE A 132 -11.08 -10.47 11.43
N GLY A 133 -10.89 -9.51 12.32
CA GLY A 133 -11.48 -9.49 13.65
C GLY A 133 -12.57 -8.44 13.75
N ILE A 134 -13.73 -8.83 14.29
CA ILE A 134 -14.89 -7.95 14.45
C ILE A 134 -15.30 -7.94 15.91
N VAL A 135 -15.58 -6.76 16.46
CA VAL A 135 -16.16 -6.57 17.79
C VAL A 135 -17.40 -5.70 17.67
N ASP A 136 -18.54 -6.23 18.11
CA ASP A 136 -19.84 -5.57 18.03
C ASP A 136 -19.98 -4.40 19.01
N ALA A 137 -20.96 -3.53 18.75
CA ALA A 137 -21.23 -2.33 19.55
C ALA A 137 -21.57 -2.65 21.01
N PHE A 138 -22.26 -3.76 21.29
CA PHE A 138 -22.60 -4.14 22.68
C PHE A 138 -21.35 -4.53 23.47
N THR A 139 -20.38 -5.18 22.84
CA THR A 139 -19.07 -5.43 23.44
C THR A 139 -18.30 -4.12 23.62
N ILE A 140 -18.32 -3.21 22.64
CA ILE A 140 -17.69 -1.88 22.73
C ILE A 140 -18.20 -1.12 23.96
N ASP A 141 -19.51 -1.08 24.20
CA ASP A 141 -20.11 -0.38 25.35
C ASP A 141 -19.64 -0.95 26.69
N LYS A 142 -19.34 -2.25 26.75
CA LYS A 142 -18.86 -2.91 27.97
C LYS A 142 -17.40 -2.65 28.27
N ILE A 143 -16.54 -2.64 27.25
CA ILE A 143 -15.08 -2.62 27.44
C ILE A 143 -14.41 -1.35 26.96
N ASN A 144 -15.17 -0.37 26.47
CA ASN A 144 -14.73 0.85 25.77
C ASN A 144 -14.10 0.60 24.38
N ILE A 145 -14.08 1.66 23.56
CA ILE A 145 -13.64 1.58 22.16
C ILE A 145 -12.15 1.25 22.00
N TYR A 146 -11.31 1.67 22.95
CA TYR A 146 -9.87 1.43 22.89
C TYR A 146 -9.55 -0.05 23.11
N GLU A 147 -10.14 -0.68 24.13
CA GLU A 147 -9.94 -2.11 24.37
C GLU A 147 -10.68 -2.98 23.34
N ALA A 148 -11.87 -2.56 22.87
CA ALA A 148 -12.56 -3.24 21.77
C ALA A 148 -11.71 -3.28 20.49
N SER A 149 -10.99 -2.19 20.18
CA SER A 149 -10.07 -2.15 19.04
C SER A 149 -8.93 -3.18 19.20
N LYS A 150 -8.33 -3.27 20.41
CA LYS A 150 -7.33 -4.31 20.69
C LYS A 150 -7.88 -5.72 20.55
N VAL A 151 -9.11 -5.96 21.02
CA VAL A 151 -9.76 -7.27 20.88
C VAL A 151 -9.98 -7.60 19.40
N ALA A 152 -10.46 -6.64 18.59
CA ALA A 152 -10.61 -6.84 17.16
C ALA A 152 -9.27 -7.17 16.49
N MET A 153 -8.21 -6.41 16.79
CA MET A 153 -6.87 -6.69 16.24
C MET A 153 -6.33 -8.06 16.66
N LYS A 154 -6.48 -8.45 17.93
CA LYS A 154 -6.07 -9.78 18.41
C LYS A 154 -6.82 -10.90 17.71
N ARG A 155 -8.15 -10.76 17.55
CA ARG A 155 -8.96 -11.70 16.76
C ARG A 155 -8.49 -11.78 15.32
N ALA A 156 -8.14 -10.65 14.70
CA ALA A 156 -7.60 -10.63 13.34
C ALA A 156 -6.30 -11.43 13.23
N ILE A 157 -5.38 -11.29 14.21
CA ILE A 157 -4.14 -12.08 14.27
C ILE A 157 -4.44 -13.58 14.46
N GLU A 158 -5.35 -13.92 15.39
CA GLU A 158 -5.72 -15.30 15.69
C GLU A 158 -6.35 -16.03 14.50
N LEU A 159 -7.04 -15.28 13.62
CA LEU A 159 -7.71 -15.79 12.43
C LEU A 159 -6.82 -15.82 11.19
N LEU A 160 -5.55 -15.42 11.29
CA LEU A 160 -4.60 -15.61 10.19
C LEU A 160 -4.36 -17.12 9.97
N PRO A 161 -4.54 -17.64 8.73
CA PRO A 161 -4.22 -19.03 8.42
C PRO A 161 -2.73 -19.35 8.61
N GLU A 162 -1.85 -18.38 8.32
CA GLU A 162 -0.41 -18.48 8.53
C GLU A 162 0.03 -17.60 9.70
N LYS A 163 0.84 -18.17 10.61
CA LYS A 163 1.25 -17.46 11.83
C LYS A 163 2.32 -16.41 11.53
N PRO A 164 2.13 -15.14 11.97
CA PRO A 164 3.16 -14.13 11.86
C PRO A 164 4.27 -14.34 12.90
N ASP A 165 5.48 -13.88 12.56
CA ASP A 165 6.63 -13.81 13.46
C ASP A 165 7.02 -12.37 13.84
N TYR A 166 6.40 -11.37 13.19
CA TYR A 166 6.52 -9.95 13.52
C TYR A 166 5.23 -9.19 13.21
N LEU A 167 4.87 -8.21 14.05
CA LEU A 167 3.67 -7.39 13.87
C LEU A 167 4.02 -5.92 13.63
N LEU A 168 3.43 -5.32 12.60
CA LEU A 168 3.42 -3.87 12.35
C LEU A 168 2.00 -3.36 12.61
N ILE A 169 1.82 -2.44 13.56
CA ILE A 169 0.50 -2.06 14.07
C ILE A 169 0.29 -0.55 13.97
N ASP A 170 -0.86 -0.08 13.47
CA ASP A 170 -1.15 1.36 13.50
C ASP A 170 -1.37 1.84 14.93
N ALA A 171 -0.45 2.70 15.40
CA ALA A 171 -0.52 3.47 16.64
C ALA A 171 -0.89 2.71 17.95
N MET A 172 -0.68 1.39 18.05
CA MET A 172 -1.05 0.59 19.23
C MET A 172 -0.04 -0.51 19.57
N LYS A 173 -0.15 -1.06 20.79
CA LYS A 173 0.54 -2.25 21.28
C LYS A 173 -0.48 -3.29 21.74
N LEU A 174 -0.25 -4.56 21.41
CA LEU A 174 -1.19 -5.65 21.69
C LEU A 174 -0.66 -6.64 22.72
N ASN A 175 0.65 -6.69 22.95
CA ASN A 175 1.31 -7.60 23.88
C ASN A 175 0.89 -9.06 23.65
N THR A 176 0.94 -9.51 22.40
CA THR A 176 0.57 -10.88 21.99
C THR A 176 1.65 -11.93 22.28
N GLY A 177 2.83 -11.49 22.71
CA GLY A 177 4.04 -12.32 22.81
C GLY A 177 4.82 -12.44 21.50
N ILE A 178 4.24 -11.96 20.39
CA ILE A 178 4.94 -11.81 19.10
C ILE A 178 5.66 -10.46 19.13
N PRO A 179 6.92 -10.38 18.66
CA PRO A 179 7.59 -9.09 18.48
C PRO A 179 6.73 -8.12 17.65
N GLU A 180 6.55 -6.90 18.16
CA GLU A 180 5.64 -5.92 17.58
C GLU A 180 6.25 -4.52 17.53
N GLU A 181 5.85 -3.74 16.54
CA GLU A 181 6.20 -2.34 16.38
C GLU A 181 4.95 -1.50 16.08
N GLY A 182 4.65 -0.58 16.99
CA GLY A 182 3.56 0.39 16.83
C GLY A 182 4.03 1.61 16.04
N ILE A 183 3.35 1.93 14.94
CA ILE A 183 3.74 2.99 14.00
C ILE A 183 2.66 4.06 13.98
N ILE A 184 3.02 5.30 14.29
CA ILE A 184 2.09 6.43 14.17
C ILE A 184 1.85 6.74 12.68
N LYS A 185 0.58 6.69 12.24
CA LYS A 185 0.17 6.81 10.83
C LYS A 185 0.80 5.70 10.00
N GLY A 186 0.63 4.47 10.46
CA GLY A 186 1.18 3.27 9.86
C GLY A 186 0.65 3.03 8.45
N ASP A 187 -0.63 3.33 8.21
CA ASP A 187 -1.29 3.27 6.90
C ASP A 187 -0.56 4.04 5.79
N ALA A 188 0.08 5.16 6.14
CA ALA A 188 0.84 5.99 5.20
C ALA A 188 2.35 5.64 5.11
N LYS A 189 2.84 4.71 5.95
CA LYS A 189 4.28 4.44 6.11
C LYS A 189 4.70 2.98 6.03
N SER A 190 3.75 2.05 6.07
CA SER A 190 3.96 0.61 6.00
C SER A 190 3.01 0.05 4.96
N ILE A 191 3.55 -0.69 3.98
CA ILE A 191 2.70 -1.35 2.96
C ILE A 191 1.79 -2.41 3.59
N SER A 192 2.26 -3.10 4.64
CA SER A 192 1.47 -4.11 5.32
C SER A 192 0.32 -3.49 6.11
N ILE A 193 0.55 -2.37 6.82
CA ILE A 193 -0.52 -1.66 7.53
C ILE A 193 -1.49 -1.02 6.52
N ALA A 194 -1.00 -0.45 5.41
CA ALA A 194 -1.86 0.07 4.35
C ALA A 194 -2.78 -1.01 3.76
N ALA A 195 -2.25 -2.21 3.55
CA ALA A 195 -3.04 -3.35 3.09
C ALA A 195 -4.10 -3.76 4.12
N ALA A 196 -3.74 -3.83 5.41
CA ALA A 196 -4.70 -4.09 6.48
C ALA A 196 -5.80 -3.01 6.57
N SER A 197 -5.44 -1.74 6.41
CA SER A 197 -6.39 -0.61 6.37
C SER A 197 -7.42 -0.79 5.26
N ILE A 198 -6.96 -1.20 4.06
CA ILE A 198 -7.84 -1.45 2.92
C ILE A 198 -8.73 -2.67 3.13
N VAL A 199 -8.22 -3.74 3.74
CA VAL A 199 -9.01 -4.95 4.04
C VAL A 199 -10.06 -4.70 5.12
N ALA A 200 -9.73 -3.89 6.13
CA ALA A 200 -10.67 -3.55 7.20
C ALA A 200 -11.81 -2.63 6.71
N LYS A 201 -11.58 -1.83 5.66
CA LYS A 201 -12.43 -0.71 5.24
C LYS A 201 -13.48 -1.05 4.19
#